data_AF-A0A2E8BB16-F1
#
_entry.id   AF-A0A2E8BB16-F1
#
_cell.length_a   1.000
_cell.length_b   1.000
_cell.length_c   1.000
_cell.angle_alpha   90.00
_cell.angle_beta   90.00
_cell.angle_gamma   90.00
#
_symmetry.space_group_name_H-M   'P 1'
#
loop_
_entity.id
_entity.type
_entity.pdbx_description
1 polymer ?
#
loop_
_entity_poly.entity_id
_entity_poly.type
_entity_poly.pdbx_seq_one_letter_code
_entity_poly.pdbx_strand_id
1 'polypeptide(L)'
;MRSKLVLLLVLSLLLPLHVSGNKGGVGNGLEDMQCGGACHGDANQNATSNLQLNFLQPESVWVGQPTEITVQISGFGVLHDVNQVGVFLLSSTNANGDIPTSNGWEILSDGFGGVNNYIEYSSVDSPTLSHTWILRPDEIGEKTLYVSVHHGDNTGSNAGRPFSGVSQPFLVSVEPIPDNLPRLHPDYKPPTSREIGQTTELCIATIDTDDVTIEWREPLGSTYQVDTVQAGDCWTAELPAALSASTLEWRALLDGEGPQQSTPWFSLASVEPSWEADETALRLQSIAHVIFFFGLVLLVRKPRRIQKDSKQYETSLDDGLDFVSKEHPPLPPEGLPQGWTMEDWRVYGLDYLEGRL
;
A
#
# COMPACT_ATOMS: atom_id res chain seq x y z
N MET A 1 -4.28 -38.67 -8.52
CA MET A 1 -4.58 -37.75 -7.39
C MET A 1 -3.33 -37.07 -6.84
N ARG A 2 -2.27 -37.81 -6.49
CA ARG A 2 -1.04 -37.21 -5.94
C ARG A 2 -0.35 -36.20 -6.86
N SER A 3 -0.23 -36.47 -8.17
CA SER A 3 0.39 -35.51 -9.11
C SER A 3 -0.44 -34.23 -9.29
N LYS A 4 -1.77 -34.34 -9.28
CA LYS A 4 -2.68 -33.17 -9.34
C LYS A 4 -2.61 -32.34 -8.06
N LEU A 5 -2.44 -32.97 -6.90
CA LEU A 5 -2.25 -32.30 -5.61
C LEU A 5 -0.90 -31.58 -5.54
N VAL A 6 0.17 -32.21 -6.06
CA VAL A 6 1.51 -31.61 -6.15
C VAL A 6 1.53 -30.44 -7.12
N LEU A 7 0.86 -30.56 -8.29
CA LEU A 7 0.74 -29.46 -9.25
C LEU A 7 0.01 -28.26 -8.63
N LEU A 8 -1.06 -28.50 -7.87
CA LEU A 8 -1.82 -27.46 -7.19
C LEU A 8 -1.01 -26.78 -6.08
N LEU A 9 -0.21 -27.55 -5.34
CA LEU A 9 0.75 -27.04 -4.34
C LEU A 9 1.83 -26.16 -4.98
N VAL A 10 2.43 -26.62 -6.08
CA VAL A 10 3.43 -25.85 -6.82
C VAL A 10 2.82 -24.55 -7.38
N LEU A 11 1.59 -24.60 -7.92
CA LEU A 11 0.90 -23.42 -8.43
C LEU A 11 0.55 -22.42 -7.30
N SER A 12 0.20 -22.90 -6.11
CA SER A 12 -0.07 -22.05 -4.94
C SER A 12 1.19 -21.42 -4.31
N LEU A 13 2.36 -22.04 -4.48
CA LEU A 13 3.66 -21.48 -4.09
C LEU A 13 4.24 -20.50 -5.11
N LEU A 14 3.71 -20.48 -6.33
CA LEU A 14 4.13 -19.58 -7.42
C LEU A 14 3.42 -18.22 -7.40
N LEU A 15 2.49 -17.99 -6.46
CA LEU A 15 1.77 -16.72 -6.33
C LEU A 15 2.47 -15.81 -5.31
N PRO A 16 2.93 -14.62 -5.71
CA PRO A 16 3.64 -13.72 -4.81
C PRO A 16 2.70 -13.22 -3.71
N LEU A 17 3.14 -13.35 -2.46
CA LEU A 17 2.57 -12.61 -1.34
C LEU A 17 2.97 -11.14 -1.53
N HIS A 18 1.99 -10.24 -1.69
CA HIS A 18 2.25 -8.82 -1.51
C HIS A 18 2.43 -8.55 -0.02
N VAL A 19 3.67 -8.66 0.43
CA VAL A 19 4.14 -8.03 1.67
C VAL A 19 4.79 -6.73 1.23
N SER A 20 4.03 -5.64 1.19
CA SER A 20 4.64 -4.32 1.07
C SER A 20 5.20 -3.94 2.44
N GLY A 21 6.52 -3.85 2.55
CA GLY A 21 7.10 -3.04 3.62
C GLY A 21 6.71 -1.57 3.43
N ASN A 22 6.76 -0.76 4.49
CA ASN A 22 6.81 0.69 4.30
C ASN A 22 7.93 0.97 3.31
N LYS A 23 7.68 1.82 2.29
CA LYS A 23 8.63 2.08 1.20
C LYS A 23 9.95 2.71 1.67
N GLY A 24 10.13 2.93 2.97
CA GLY A 24 11.37 3.43 3.54
C GLY A 24 11.72 4.80 2.98
N GLY A 25 10.72 5.67 2.78
CA GLY A 25 10.93 7.00 2.20
C GLY A 25 11.29 7.03 0.72
N VAL A 26 11.17 5.92 -0.01
CA VAL A 26 11.38 5.89 -1.46
C VAL A 26 10.09 6.25 -2.20
N GLY A 27 10.19 7.26 -3.06
CA GLY A 27 9.08 7.81 -3.84
C GLY A 27 8.16 8.73 -3.04
N ASN A 28 7.27 9.42 -3.77
CA ASN A 28 6.34 10.40 -3.21
C ASN A 28 5.37 9.74 -2.21
N GLY A 29 5.01 10.47 -1.14
CA GLY A 29 4.17 9.94 -0.07
C GLY A 29 3.58 11.00 0.86
N LEU A 30 2.59 10.57 1.65
CA LEU A 30 2.06 11.35 2.76
C LEU A 30 2.79 10.95 4.04
N GLU A 31 3.84 11.68 4.39
CA GLU A 31 4.85 11.27 5.35
C GLU A 31 5.17 12.39 6.34
N ASP A 32 5.26 12.04 7.63
CA ASP A 32 5.84 12.92 8.63
C ASP A 32 7.34 13.11 8.37
N MET A 33 7.89 14.27 8.75
CA MET A 33 9.30 14.59 8.48
C MET A 33 10.26 13.54 9.08
N GLN A 34 10.00 13.01 10.28
CA GLN A 34 10.81 11.94 10.86
C GLN A 34 10.13 10.58 10.67
N CYS A 35 10.35 9.94 9.52
CA CYS A 35 9.88 8.58 9.24
C CYS A 35 10.60 7.46 10.06
N GLY A 36 11.02 7.71 11.30
CA GLY A 36 11.57 6.70 12.21
C GLY A 36 12.86 5.99 11.74
N GLY A 37 13.72 6.67 10.95
CA GLY A 37 14.94 6.07 10.38
C GLY A 37 14.69 5.14 9.18
N ALA A 38 13.47 5.15 8.63
CA ALA A 38 13.16 4.42 7.41
C ALA A 38 13.49 5.25 6.15
N CYS A 39 13.29 6.58 6.19
CA CYS A 39 13.60 7.51 5.10
C CYS A 39 15.11 7.84 5.00
N HIS A 40 15.84 7.77 6.12
CA HIS A 40 17.28 8.05 6.21
C HIS A 40 17.94 7.07 7.19
N GLY A 41 19.27 6.97 7.15
CA GLY A 41 20.05 6.18 8.12
C GLY A 41 19.84 6.65 9.57
N ASP A 42 20.67 6.13 10.49
CA ASP A 42 20.62 6.50 11.91
C ASP A 42 20.56 8.02 12.09
N ALA A 43 19.52 8.52 12.76
CA ALA A 43 19.28 9.95 12.98
C ALA A 43 20.46 10.67 13.63
N ASN A 44 21.31 9.95 14.39
CA ASN A 44 22.53 10.48 14.98
C ASN A 44 23.63 10.82 13.95
N GLN A 45 23.47 10.42 12.69
CA GLN A 45 24.41 10.66 11.59
C GLN A 45 24.01 11.85 10.71
N ASN A 46 22.80 12.41 10.90
CA ASN A 46 22.29 13.52 10.11
C ASN A 46 23.07 14.80 10.41
N ALA A 47 23.60 15.40 9.34
CA ALA A 47 24.17 16.74 9.37
C ALA A 47 23.13 17.79 8.95
N THR A 48 23.39 19.05 9.29
CA THR A 48 22.53 20.16 8.88
C THR A 48 22.85 20.57 7.44
N SER A 49 21.84 20.54 6.57
CA SER A 49 21.94 21.10 5.22
C SER A 49 21.97 22.62 5.29
N ASN A 50 22.81 23.23 4.47
CA ASN A 50 22.88 24.70 4.30
C ASN A 50 22.24 25.17 2.98
N LEU A 51 21.48 24.29 2.30
CA LEU A 51 20.65 24.70 1.17
C LEU A 51 19.69 25.83 1.59
N GLN A 52 19.47 26.77 0.69
CA GLN A 52 18.57 27.89 0.95
C GLN A 52 17.15 27.49 0.58
N LEU A 53 16.23 27.66 1.52
CA LEU A 53 14.85 27.22 1.41
C LEU A 53 13.92 28.43 1.53
N ASN A 54 13.27 28.79 0.42
CA ASN A 54 12.42 29.97 0.34
C ASN A 54 11.04 29.61 -0.20
N PHE A 55 10.00 30.27 0.30
CA PHE A 55 8.66 30.24 -0.29
C PHE A 55 8.49 31.43 -1.22
N LEU A 56 7.75 31.22 -2.31
CA LEU A 56 7.18 32.31 -3.10
C LEU A 56 5.83 32.66 -2.51
N GLN A 57 5.60 33.94 -2.25
CA GLN A 57 4.38 34.41 -1.61
C GLN A 57 3.20 34.36 -2.59
N PRO A 58 2.07 33.72 -2.25
CA PRO A 58 0.86 33.78 -3.05
C PRO A 58 0.24 35.18 -2.97
N GLU A 59 -0.44 35.62 -4.04
CA GLU A 59 -1.06 36.96 -4.07
C GLU A 59 -2.22 37.08 -3.08
N SER A 60 -3.09 36.07 -3.04
CA SER A 60 -4.21 35.97 -2.11
C SER A 60 -4.52 34.51 -1.80
N VAL A 61 -5.00 34.24 -0.58
CA VAL A 61 -5.38 32.90 -0.15
C VAL A 61 -6.75 32.98 0.51
N TRP A 62 -7.75 32.42 -0.16
CA TRP A 62 -9.13 32.42 0.33
C TRP A 62 -9.47 31.09 1.01
N VAL A 63 -10.19 31.17 2.12
CA VAL A 63 -10.70 29.98 2.81
C VAL A 63 -11.50 29.08 1.84
N GLY A 64 -11.23 27.78 1.85
CA GLY A 64 -11.90 26.79 1.01
C GLY A 64 -11.55 26.83 -0.48
N GLN A 65 -10.65 27.72 -0.92
CA GLN A 65 -10.23 27.80 -2.32
C GLN A 65 -8.82 27.26 -2.55
N PRO A 66 -8.52 26.66 -3.72
CA PRO A 66 -7.16 26.23 -4.06
C PRO A 66 -6.19 27.40 -4.19
N THR A 67 -4.98 27.26 -3.65
CA THR A 67 -3.85 28.19 -3.79
C THR A 67 -2.57 27.47 -4.14
N GLU A 68 -1.70 28.10 -4.91
CA GLU A 68 -0.34 27.61 -5.18
C GLU A 68 0.58 27.95 -4.01
N ILE A 69 1.31 26.96 -3.52
CA ILE A 69 2.41 27.12 -2.58
C ILE A 69 3.68 26.65 -3.27
N THR A 70 4.49 27.60 -3.70
CA THR A 70 5.72 27.32 -4.43
C THR A 70 6.93 27.51 -3.53
N VAL A 71 7.81 26.52 -3.52
CA VAL A 71 9.11 26.58 -2.83
C VAL A 71 10.24 26.65 -3.84
N GLN A 72 11.27 27.39 -3.49
CA GLN A 72 12.53 27.47 -4.21
C GLN A 72 13.67 27.02 -3.30
N ILE A 73 14.38 26.00 -3.75
CA ILE A 73 15.52 25.40 -3.06
C ILE A 73 16.76 25.71 -3.89
N SER A 74 17.78 26.36 -3.31
CA SER A 74 18.99 26.73 -4.04
C SER A 74 20.27 26.36 -3.31
N GLY A 75 21.36 26.26 -4.07
CA GLY A 75 22.69 25.89 -3.58
C GLY A 75 23.18 24.52 -4.06
N PHE A 76 22.42 23.84 -4.92
CA PHE A 76 22.86 22.58 -5.53
C PHE A 76 24.11 22.77 -6.39
N GLY A 77 25.04 21.82 -6.34
CA GLY A 77 26.32 21.84 -7.04
C GLY A 77 27.36 22.84 -6.51
N VAL A 78 26.98 23.71 -5.56
CA VAL A 78 27.87 24.70 -4.93
C VAL A 78 28.04 24.43 -3.44
N LEU A 79 26.93 24.26 -2.74
CA LEU A 79 26.90 23.98 -1.30
C LEU A 79 26.91 22.48 -1.01
N HIS A 80 26.17 21.72 -1.82
CA HIS A 80 26.08 20.27 -1.78
C HIS A 80 26.04 19.69 -3.19
N ASP A 81 26.76 18.59 -3.41
CA ASP A 81 26.67 17.80 -4.62
C ASP A 81 25.58 16.74 -4.42
N VAL A 82 24.37 17.03 -4.92
CA VAL A 82 23.16 16.25 -4.65
C VAL A 82 22.66 15.63 -5.94
N ASN A 83 22.56 14.30 -5.96
CA ASN A 83 21.88 13.58 -7.05
C ASN A 83 20.38 13.46 -6.77
N GLN A 84 20.01 13.11 -5.54
CA GLN A 84 18.64 12.86 -5.13
C GLN A 84 18.30 13.69 -3.90
N VAL A 85 17.12 14.31 -3.90
CA VAL A 85 16.62 15.11 -2.79
C VAL A 85 15.17 14.78 -2.51
N GLY A 86 14.86 14.54 -1.24
CA GLY A 86 13.50 14.49 -0.72
C GLY A 86 13.09 15.87 -0.22
N VAL A 87 11.90 16.32 -0.59
CA VAL A 87 11.34 17.63 -0.21
C VAL A 87 10.02 17.39 0.49
N PHE A 88 9.90 17.91 1.72
CA PHE A 88 8.70 17.88 2.52
C PHE A 88 8.07 19.26 2.57
N LEU A 89 6.77 19.33 2.32
CA LEU A 89 5.92 20.41 2.80
C LEU A 89 5.35 20.02 4.17
N LEU A 90 5.48 20.91 5.15
CA LEU A 90 5.11 20.67 6.54
C LEU A 90 4.29 21.85 7.09
N SER A 91 3.54 21.59 8.15
CA SER A 91 2.78 22.60 8.93
C SER A 91 3.36 22.84 10.32
N SER A 92 4.26 21.97 10.78
CA SER A 92 5.06 22.18 11.99
C SER A 92 6.43 21.51 11.83
N THR A 93 7.28 21.63 12.84
CA THR A 93 8.58 20.93 12.90
C THR A 93 8.61 19.88 14.02
N ASN A 94 7.44 19.45 14.49
CA ASN A 94 7.28 18.52 15.60
C ASN A 94 7.63 17.07 15.24
N ALA A 95 7.96 16.79 13.97
CA ALA A 95 8.41 15.50 13.47
C ALA A 95 7.35 14.37 13.49
N ASN A 96 6.13 14.66 13.95
CA ASN A 96 5.00 13.75 14.02
C ASN A 96 3.70 14.56 13.98
N GLY A 97 2.76 14.19 13.12
CA GLY A 97 1.59 14.99 12.81
C GLY A 97 1.95 16.35 12.22
N ASP A 98 3.08 16.42 11.51
CA ASP A 98 3.61 17.66 10.95
C ASP A 98 3.21 17.89 9.49
N ILE A 99 2.45 16.97 8.90
CA ILE A 99 1.88 17.10 7.56
C ILE A 99 0.81 18.22 7.50
N PRO A 100 0.68 18.95 6.37
CA PRO A 100 -0.33 20.00 6.20
C PRO A 100 -1.76 19.55 6.49
N THR A 101 -2.09 18.31 6.13
CA THR A 101 -3.42 17.71 6.32
C THR A 101 -3.83 17.50 7.77
N SER A 102 -2.87 17.52 8.70
CA SER A 102 -3.16 17.48 10.13
C SER A 102 -3.46 18.87 10.74
N ASN A 103 -3.22 19.95 9.99
CA ASN A 103 -3.30 21.34 10.50
C ASN A 103 -4.11 22.25 9.57
N GLY A 104 -5.23 21.71 9.08
CA GLY A 104 -6.27 22.48 8.37
C GLY A 104 -5.88 22.93 6.96
N TRP A 105 -5.04 22.16 6.29
CA TRP A 105 -4.85 22.23 4.85
C TRP A 105 -5.33 20.94 4.21
N GLU A 106 -5.80 21.02 2.98
CA GLU A 106 -5.94 19.86 2.11
C GLU A 106 -4.94 19.99 0.96
N ILE A 107 -4.24 18.91 0.64
CA ILE A 107 -3.35 18.84 -0.52
C ILE A 107 -4.19 18.35 -1.71
N LEU A 108 -4.37 19.22 -2.70
CA LEU A 108 -5.14 18.91 -3.91
C LEU A 108 -4.25 18.43 -5.05
N SER A 109 -2.97 18.81 -5.05
CA SER A 109 -1.97 18.36 -6.01
C SER A 109 -0.58 18.49 -5.41
N ASP A 110 0.27 17.53 -5.69
CA ASP A 110 1.69 17.50 -5.34
C ASP A 110 2.63 17.81 -6.52
N GLY A 111 2.10 18.33 -7.62
CA GLY A 111 2.89 18.61 -8.83
C GLY A 111 3.25 17.37 -9.68
N PHE A 112 3.03 16.16 -9.16
CA PHE A 112 3.36 14.88 -9.78
C PHE A 112 2.14 13.96 -9.96
N GLY A 113 0.93 14.52 -9.85
CA GLY A 113 -0.34 13.80 -10.02
C GLY A 113 -0.80 12.99 -8.81
N GLY A 114 -0.20 13.24 -7.64
CA GLY A 114 -0.65 12.74 -6.35
C GLY A 114 -1.11 13.87 -5.43
N VAL A 115 -1.32 13.50 -4.16
CA VAL A 115 -1.75 14.39 -3.07
C VAL A 115 -0.83 14.25 -1.87
N ASN A 116 0.47 14.22 -2.15
CA ASN A 116 1.55 13.95 -1.21
C ASN A 116 2.17 15.24 -0.66
N ASN A 117 2.62 15.22 0.60
CA ASN A 117 3.42 16.31 1.16
C ASN A 117 4.92 16.07 0.98
N TYR A 118 5.35 14.81 0.80
CA TYR A 118 6.71 14.43 0.51
C TYR A 118 6.88 14.08 -0.97
N ILE A 119 7.91 14.66 -1.58
CA ILE A 119 8.26 14.48 -2.98
C ILE A 119 9.73 14.15 -3.11
N GLU A 120 10.02 13.12 -3.91
CA GLU A 120 11.38 12.67 -4.16
C GLU A 120 11.81 13.01 -5.58
N TYR A 121 12.88 13.78 -5.70
CA TYR A 121 13.53 14.07 -6.96
C TYR A 121 14.70 13.11 -7.15
N SER A 122 14.63 12.25 -8.17
CA SER A 122 15.68 11.29 -8.51
C SER A 122 16.91 11.91 -9.16
N SER A 123 16.80 13.13 -9.68
CA SER A 123 17.90 13.94 -10.21
C SER A 123 17.69 15.42 -9.89
N VAL A 124 18.78 16.16 -9.67
CA VAL A 124 18.78 17.62 -9.54
C VAL A 124 19.77 18.21 -10.54
N ASP A 125 19.25 18.68 -11.68
CA ASP A 125 20.07 19.08 -12.83
C ASP A 125 20.32 20.60 -12.90
N SER A 126 19.88 21.34 -11.88
CA SER A 126 19.95 22.81 -11.80
C SER A 126 20.44 23.25 -10.42
N PRO A 127 21.20 24.37 -10.31
CA PRO A 127 21.59 24.95 -9.02
C PRO A 127 20.40 25.34 -8.13
N THR A 128 19.22 25.49 -8.73
CA THR A 128 17.96 25.82 -8.09
C THR A 128 16.86 24.88 -8.55
N LEU A 129 16.13 24.32 -7.59
CA LEU A 129 14.93 23.52 -7.78
C LEU A 129 13.70 24.33 -7.35
N SER A 130 12.63 24.29 -8.16
CA SER A 130 11.33 24.88 -7.83
C SER A 130 10.29 23.77 -7.80
N HIS A 131 9.44 23.78 -6.78
CA HIS A 131 8.35 22.82 -6.64
C HIS A 131 7.09 23.51 -6.12
N THR A 132 5.92 23.08 -6.58
CA THR A 132 4.64 23.70 -6.26
C THR A 132 3.64 22.65 -5.80
N TRP A 133 3.06 22.88 -4.62
CA TRP A 133 1.86 22.19 -4.16
C TRP A 133 0.64 23.06 -4.40
N ILE A 134 -0.51 22.42 -4.58
CA ILE A 134 -1.80 23.11 -4.55
C ILE A 134 -2.50 22.72 -3.25
N LEU A 135 -2.75 23.72 -2.41
CA LEU A 135 -3.39 23.53 -1.11
C LEU A 135 -4.74 24.22 -1.05
N ARG A 136 -5.61 23.74 -0.16
CA ARG A 136 -6.87 24.40 0.22
C ARG A 136 -6.94 24.56 1.74
N PRO A 137 -7.05 25.77 2.28
CA PRO A 137 -7.20 25.97 3.72
C PRO A 137 -8.66 25.77 4.14
N ASP A 138 -8.88 25.27 5.36
CA ASP A 138 -10.22 25.01 5.91
C ASP A 138 -10.79 26.16 6.76
N GLU A 139 -9.95 27.07 7.25
CA GLU A 139 -10.34 28.16 8.14
C GLU A 139 -9.62 29.48 7.80
N ILE A 140 -10.23 30.59 8.19
CA ILE A 140 -9.68 31.95 8.09
C ILE A 140 -8.64 32.14 9.21
N GLY A 141 -7.54 32.82 8.90
CA GLY A 141 -6.51 33.17 9.88
C GLY A 141 -5.09 32.90 9.37
N GLU A 142 -4.11 33.12 10.23
CA GLU A 142 -2.72 32.81 9.91
C GLU A 142 -2.45 31.31 10.09
N LYS A 143 -1.96 30.67 9.03
CA LYS A 143 -1.46 29.29 9.05
C LYS A 143 0.03 29.28 8.75
N THR A 144 0.77 28.39 9.41
CA THR A 144 2.22 28.28 9.22
C THR A 144 2.54 27.09 8.32
N LEU A 145 3.49 27.28 7.40
CA LEU A 145 4.10 26.23 6.61
C LEU A 145 5.61 26.25 6.78
N TYR A 146 6.23 25.09 6.59
CA TYR A 146 7.67 24.90 6.51
C TYR A 146 7.98 24.02 5.30
N VAL A 147 9.19 24.17 4.76
CA VAL A 147 9.75 23.22 3.81
C VAL A 147 10.97 22.58 4.45
N SER A 148 11.08 21.25 4.34
CA SER A 148 12.26 20.50 4.76
C SER A 148 12.85 19.78 3.56
N VAL A 149 14.18 19.68 3.50
CA VAL A 149 14.90 18.94 2.48
C VAL A 149 15.80 17.90 3.14
N HIS A 150 15.75 16.69 2.63
CA HIS A 150 16.64 15.62 3.04
C HIS A 150 17.40 15.08 1.82
N HIS A 151 18.72 14.95 1.93
CA HIS A 151 19.56 14.50 0.83
C HIS A 151 20.88 13.89 1.31
N GLY A 152 21.56 13.18 0.42
CA GLY A 152 22.98 12.83 0.57
C GLY A 152 23.88 13.87 -0.08
N ASP A 153 25.19 13.72 0.13
CA ASP A 153 26.22 14.41 -0.66
C ASP A 153 27.04 13.37 -1.43
N ASN A 154 27.37 13.63 -2.69
CA ASN A 154 28.03 12.65 -3.56
C ASN A 154 29.56 12.74 -3.48
N THR A 155 30.12 13.88 -3.06
CA THR A 155 31.57 14.13 -3.19
C THR A 155 32.21 14.72 -1.94
N GLY A 156 33.54 14.76 -1.93
CA GLY A 156 34.33 15.32 -0.83
C GLY A 156 34.28 14.51 0.47
N SER A 157 34.64 15.17 1.58
CA SER A 157 34.64 14.57 2.93
C SER A 157 33.24 14.33 3.50
N ASN A 158 32.20 14.83 2.82
CA ASN A 158 30.81 14.66 3.19
C ASN A 158 30.10 13.58 2.37
N ALA A 159 30.81 12.94 1.43
CA ALA A 159 30.25 11.91 0.57
C ALA A 159 29.55 10.80 1.38
N GLY A 160 28.30 10.50 1.03
CA GLY A 160 27.46 9.50 1.68
C GLY A 160 26.90 9.90 3.05
N ARG A 161 27.17 11.11 3.54
CA ARG A 161 26.55 11.61 4.79
C ARG A 161 25.13 12.11 4.51
N PRO A 162 24.15 11.79 5.37
CA PRO A 162 22.81 12.33 5.26
C PRO A 162 22.76 13.77 5.79
N PHE A 163 22.04 14.62 5.07
CA PHE A 163 21.81 16.02 5.40
C PHE A 163 20.31 16.30 5.48
N SER A 164 19.91 17.10 6.47
CA SER A 164 18.54 17.61 6.62
C SER A 164 18.58 19.11 6.87
N GLY A 165 17.69 19.87 6.22
CA GLY A 165 17.51 21.29 6.48
C GLY A 165 16.04 21.65 6.50
N VAL A 166 15.65 22.57 7.39
CA VAL A 166 14.28 23.07 7.49
C VAL A 166 14.27 24.58 7.36
N SER A 167 13.27 25.12 6.67
CA SER A 167 13.12 26.56 6.48
C SER A 167 12.76 27.29 7.77
N GLN A 168 12.85 28.62 7.72
CA GLN A 168 12.11 29.46 8.66
C GLN A 168 10.61 29.29 8.45
N PRO A 169 9.76 29.59 9.47
CA PRO A 169 8.31 29.55 9.32
C PRO A 169 7.86 30.50 8.20
N PHE A 170 7.00 30.00 7.32
CA PHE A 170 6.29 30.79 6.33
C PHE A 170 4.84 30.98 6.77
N LEU A 171 4.44 32.22 7.02
CA LEU A 171 3.10 32.56 7.47
C LEU A 171 2.22 32.85 6.25
N VAL A 172 1.09 32.15 6.17
CA VAL A 172 0.06 32.34 5.14
C VAL A 172 -1.17 32.94 5.80
N SER A 173 -1.55 34.14 5.37
CA SER A 173 -2.80 34.78 5.80
C SER A 173 -3.96 34.26 4.95
N VAL A 174 -4.87 33.52 5.56
CA VAL A 174 -6.09 33.03 4.93
C VAL A 174 -7.22 34.01 5.18
N GLU A 175 -7.85 34.48 4.11
CA GLU A 175 -8.85 35.54 4.11
C GLU A 175 -10.26 35.01 3.78
N PRO A 176 -11.34 35.71 4.20
CA PRO A 176 -12.70 35.38 3.78
C PRO A 176 -12.90 35.60 2.28
N ILE A 177 -13.69 34.73 1.64
CA ILE A 177 -14.04 34.88 0.22
C ILE A 177 -14.83 36.20 0.02
N PRO A 178 -14.42 37.08 -0.91
CA PRO A 178 -15.20 38.26 -1.30
C PRO A 178 -16.57 37.88 -1.87
N ASP A 179 -17.57 38.74 -1.65
CA ASP A 179 -18.90 38.56 -2.22
C ASP A 179 -18.84 38.49 -3.76
N ASN A 180 -19.66 37.60 -4.35
CA ASN A 180 -19.80 37.38 -5.79
C ASN A 180 -18.49 36.98 -6.52
N LEU A 181 -17.46 36.51 -5.81
CA LEU A 181 -16.22 36.06 -6.44
C LEU A 181 -16.44 34.73 -7.21
N PRO A 182 -16.25 34.70 -8.54
CA PRO A 182 -16.32 33.45 -9.31
C PRO A 182 -15.29 32.45 -8.79
N ARG A 183 -15.71 31.24 -8.44
CA ARG A 183 -14.85 30.29 -7.72
C ARG A 183 -15.21 28.84 -7.94
N LEU A 184 -14.28 27.95 -7.60
CA LEU A 184 -14.56 26.52 -7.54
C LEU A 184 -15.48 26.21 -6.35
N HIS A 185 -16.37 25.25 -6.56
CA HIS A 185 -17.17 24.73 -5.46
C HIS A 185 -16.25 24.14 -4.37
N PRO A 186 -16.47 24.41 -3.07
CA PRO A 186 -15.60 23.94 -1.98
C PRO A 186 -15.39 22.43 -1.93
N ASP A 187 -16.34 21.65 -2.45
CA ASP A 187 -16.26 20.18 -2.50
C ASP A 187 -15.58 19.66 -3.78
N TYR A 188 -15.34 20.52 -4.78
CA TYR A 188 -14.71 20.10 -6.03
C TYR A 188 -13.28 19.59 -5.77
N LYS A 189 -12.96 18.42 -6.32
CA LYS A 189 -11.61 17.83 -6.30
C LYS A 189 -11.10 17.73 -7.73
N PRO A 190 -10.07 18.52 -8.10
CA PRO A 190 -9.41 18.39 -9.39
C PRO A 190 -8.88 16.96 -9.59
N PRO A 191 -9.08 16.33 -10.77
CA PRO A 191 -8.45 15.05 -11.07
C PRO A 191 -6.93 15.23 -11.12
N THR A 192 -6.20 14.32 -10.47
CA THR A 192 -4.73 14.32 -10.43
C THR A 192 -4.10 13.28 -11.36
N SER A 193 -4.89 12.33 -11.86
CA SER A 193 -4.45 11.29 -12.80
C SER A 193 -5.45 11.02 -13.93
N ARG A 194 -4.96 10.52 -15.06
CA ARG A 194 -5.75 10.05 -16.20
C ARG A 194 -5.12 8.80 -16.84
N GLU A 195 -5.92 8.01 -17.55
CA GLU A 195 -5.43 6.85 -18.30
C GLU A 195 -4.82 7.23 -19.65
N ILE A 196 -3.76 6.52 -20.04
CA ILE A 196 -3.19 6.62 -21.39
C ILE A 196 -4.17 6.02 -22.42
N GLY A 197 -4.30 6.68 -23.57
CA GLY A 197 -5.11 6.23 -24.71
C GLY A 197 -6.59 6.64 -24.67
N GLN A 198 -7.03 7.33 -23.62
CA GLN A 198 -8.41 7.84 -23.49
C GLN A 198 -8.41 9.36 -23.32
N THR A 199 -9.46 10.03 -23.81
CA THR A 199 -9.72 11.44 -23.51
C THR A 199 -10.05 11.61 -22.04
N THR A 200 -9.80 12.80 -21.50
CA THR A 200 -10.15 13.11 -20.10
C THR A 200 -11.28 14.12 -20.08
N GLU A 201 -12.43 13.72 -19.56
CA GLU A 201 -13.54 14.63 -19.29
C GLU A 201 -13.32 15.32 -17.94
N LEU A 202 -13.31 16.65 -17.95
CA LEU A 202 -13.32 17.49 -16.76
C LEU A 202 -14.76 17.95 -16.52
N CYS A 203 -15.25 17.87 -15.28
CA CYS A 203 -16.54 18.39 -14.85
C CYS A 203 -16.33 19.32 -13.66
N ILE A 204 -16.25 20.62 -13.93
CA ILE A 204 -15.81 21.65 -13.00
C ILE A 204 -17.02 22.30 -12.33
N ALA A 205 -17.24 21.99 -11.06
CA ALA A 205 -18.30 22.61 -10.28
C ALA A 205 -17.85 23.98 -9.76
N THR A 206 -18.66 25.02 -9.99
CA THR A 206 -18.34 26.41 -9.66
C THR A 206 -19.48 27.12 -8.91
N ILE A 207 -19.18 28.27 -8.33
CA ILE A 207 -20.14 29.18 -7.67
C ILE A 207 -19.90 30.59 -8.20
N ASP A 208 -20.96 31.38 -8.35
CA ASP A 208 -20.92 32.77 -8.82
C ASP A 208 -20.17 32.93 -10.15
N THR A 209 -20.32 31.95 -11.05
CA THR A 209 -19.59 31.84 -12.32
C THR A 209 -20.58 31.72 -13.48
N ASP A 210 -20.43 32.58 -14.48
CA ASP A 210 -21.26 32.67 -15.69
C ASP A 210 -20.58 32.02 -16.91
N ASP A 211 -19.25 31.97 -16.93
CA ASP A 211 -18.46 31.32 -17.99
C ASP A 211 -17.19 30.67 -17.42
N VAL A 212 -16.81 29.53 -18.01
CA VAL A 212 -15.57 28.84 -17.70
C VAL A 212 -14.82 28.56 -18.99
N THR A 213 -13.53 28.90 -19.02
CA THR A 213 -12.61 28.47 -20.06
C THR A 213 -11.51 27.61 -19.43
N ILE A 214 -11.16 26.49 -20.06
CA ILE A 214 -10.04 25.66 -19.61
C ILE A 214 -8.79 25.97 -20.40
N GLU A 215 -7.69 26.17 -19.68
CA GLU A 215 -6.35 26.21 -20.25
C GLU A 215 -5.57 24.96 -19.85
N TRP A 216 -4.81 24.39 -20.78
CA TRP A 216 -3.93 23.27 -20.50
C TRP A 216 -2.60 23.39 -21.25
N ARG A 217 -1.57 22.74 -20.72
CA ARG A 217 -0.23 22.69 -21.31
C ARG A 217 0.53 21.44 -20.87
N GLU A 218 1.51 21.05 -21.67
CA GLU A 218 2.60 20.22 -21.15
C GLU A 218 3.56 21.10 -20.32
N PRO A 219 4.30 20.55 -19.34
CA PRO A 219 5.31 21.29 -18.59
C PRO A 219 6.27 22.01 -19.53
N LEU A 220 6.42 23.33 -19.36
CA LEU A 220 7.23 24.23 -20.23
C LEU A 220 6.75 24.34 -21.70
N GLY A 221 5.59 23.78 -22.02
CA GLY A 221 4.96 23.83 -23.34
C GLY A 221 4.10 25.08 -23.57
N SER A 222 3.54 25.19 -24.78
CA SER A 222 2.54 26.21 -25.09
C SER A 222 1.23 25.93 -24.37
N THR A 223 0.52 27.01 -24.02
CA THR A 223 -0.83 26.92 -23.45
C THR A 223 -1.87 26.83 -24.56
N TYR A 224 -2.80 25.89 -24.40
CA TYR A 224 -3.94 25.65 -25.27
C TYR A 224 -5.22 25.92 -24.50
N GLN A 225 -6.23 26.46 -25.19
CA GLN A 225 -7.55 26.71 -24.62
C GLN A 225 -8.57 25.68 -25.13
N VAL A 226 -9.49 25.32 -24.26
CA VAL A 226 -10.63 24.45 -24.53
C VAL A 226 -11.87 25.13 -23.95
N ASP A 227 -12.86 25.38 -24.81
CA ASP A 227 -14.15 25.91 -24.40
C ASP A 227 -14.90 24.86 -23.58
N THR A 228 -15.66 25.33 -22.58
CA THR A 228 -16.48 24.44 -21.77
C THR A 228 -17.95 24.53 -22.14
N VAL A 229 -18.70 23.47 -21.84
CA VAL A 229 -20.16 23.44 -21.99
C VAL A 229 -20.78 23.19 -20.63
N GLN A 230 -21.75 24.02 -20.25
CA GLN A 230 -22.50 23.81 -19.02
C GLN A 230 -23.40 22.58 -19.14
N ALA A 231 -23.19 21.60 -18.28
CA ALA A 231 -23.95 20.35 -18.24
C ALA A 231 -24.37 20.04 -16.80
N GLY A 232 -25.64 20.32 -16.46
CA GLY A 232 -26.12 20.18 -15.10
C GLY A 232 -25.45 21.20 -14.16
N ASP A 233 -24.82 20.70 -13.10
CA ASP A 233 -24.20 21.53 -12.05
C ASP A 233 -22.69 21.78 -12.28
N CYS A 234 -22.15 21.41 -13.44
CA CYS A 234 -20.73 21.63 -13.75
C CYS A 234 -20.47 22.07 -15.20
N TRP A 235 -19.29 22.66 -15.40
CA TRP A 235 -18.74 22.99 -16.70
C TRP A 235 -17.90 21.82 -17.21
N THR A 236 -18.27 21.30 -18.37
CA THR A 236 -17.62 20.14 -18.98
C THR A 236 -16.63 20.52 -20.06
N ALA A 237 -15.47 19.85 -20.08
CA ALA A 237 -14.45 20.01 -21.11
C ALA A 237 -13.74 18.68 -21.38
N GLU A 238 -13.30 18.45 -22.62
CA GLU A 238 -12.54 17.26 -22.98
C GLU A 238 -11.08 17.63 -23.27
N LEU A 239 -10.16 17.05 -22.50
CA LEU A 239 -8.73 17.09 -22.79
C LEU A 239 -8.35 15.94 -23.74
N PRO A 240 -7.40 16.17 -24.68
CA PRO A 240 -6.97 15.15 -25.62
C PRO A 240 -6.32 13.97 -24.91
N ALA A 241 -6.44 12.79 -25.52
CA ALA A 241 -5.88 11.57 -24.98
C ALA A 241 -4.35 11.62 -24.86
N ALA A 242 -3.82 11.13 -23.73
CA ALA A 242 -2.39 10.93 -23.59
C ALA A 242 -1.92 9.76 -24.45
N LEU A 243 -0.83 9.94 -25.19
CA LEU A 243 -0.24 8.87 -26.02
C LEU A 243 0.83 8.05 -25.28
N SER A 244 1.34 8.60 -24.18
CA SER A 244 2.38 8.00 -23.34
C SER A 244 2.26 8.53 -21.92
N ALA A 245 3.01 7.94 -20.99
CA ALA A 245 3.11 8.45 -19.63
C ALA A 245 3.74 9.86 -19.66
N SER A 246 3.04 10.83 -19.07
CA SER A 246 3.47 12.23 -19.00
C SER A 246 2.60 13.00 -18.02
N THR A 247 3.10 14.14 -17.54
CA THR A 247 2.29 15.09 -16.75
C THR A 247 1.77 16.18 -17.69
N LEU A 248 0.49 16.51 -17.56
CA LEU A 248 -0.15 17.68 -18.16
C LEU A 248 -0.54 18.63 -17.02
N GLU A 249 -0.54 19.93 -17.27
CA GLU A 249 -1.06 20.93 -16.35
C GLU A 249 -2.30 21.58 -16.94
N TRP A 250 -3.31 21.84 -16.11
CA TRP A 250 -4.52 22.53 -16.54
C TRP A 250 -5.03 23.51 -15.48
N ARG A 251 -5.75 24.54 -15.90
CA ARG A 251 -6.41 25.50 -15.01
C ARG A 251 -7.72 25.99 -15.61
N ALA A 252 -8.62 26.47 -14.76
CA ALA A 252 -9.85 27.12 -15.18
C ALA A 252 -9.74 28.64 -15.05
N LEU A 253 -10.22 29.36 -16.06
CA LEU A 253 -10.51 30.78 -16.01
C LEU A 253 -12.01 30.92 -15.72
N LEU A 254 -12.35 31.62 -14.65
CA LEU A 254 -13.71 31.74 -14.13
C LEU A 254 -14.17 33.19 -14.29
N ASP A 255 -15.24 33.40 -15.06
CA ASP A 255 -15.85 34.71 -15.25
C ASP A 255 -17.25 34.75 -14.64
N GLY A 256 -17.68 35.92 -14.17
CA GLY A 256 -18.98 36.11 -13.52
C GLY A 256 -19.21 37.57 -13.14
N GLU A 257 -20.09 37.85 -12.18
CA GLU A 257 -20.37 39.23 -11.74
C GLU A 257 -19.18 39.89 -11.03
N GLY A 258 -18.40 39.10 -10.29
CA GLY A 258 -17.20 39.56 -9.57
C GLY A 258 -15.95 39.66 -10.46
N PRO A 259 -14.79 40.00 -9.88
CA PRO A 259 -13.54 40.05 -10.64
C PRO A 259 -13.14 38.66 -11.13
N GLN A 260 -12.76 38.56 -12.40
CA GLN A 260 -12.30 37.32 -13.04
C GLN A 260 -11.25 36.61 -12.18
N GLN A 261 -11.40 35.29 -12.02
CA GLN A 261 -10.46 34.45 -11.28
C GLN A 261 -9.77 33.45 -12.19
N SER A 262 -8.54 33.08 -11.83
CA SER A 262 -7.84 31.94 -12.43
C SER A 262 -7.48 30.95 -11.33
N THR A 263 -7.80 29.68 -11.54
CA THR A 263 -7.35 28.63 -10.63
C THR A 263 -5.83 28.41 -10.76
N PRO A 264 -5.20 27.78 -9.76
CA PRO A 264 -3.89 27.17 -9.90
C PRO A 264 -3.77 26.23 -11.11
N TRP A 265 -2.54 25.96 -11.52
CA TRP A 265 -2.22 24.92 -12.51
C TRP A 265 -2.23 23.52 -11.88
N PHE A 266 -3.35 22.82 -11.98
CA PHE A 266 -3.51 21.45 -11.52
C PHE A 266 -2.71 20.48 -12.39
N SER A 267 -1.96 19.58 -11.74
CA SER A 267 -1.20 18.53 -12.42
C SER A 267 -2.06 17.30 -12.65
N LEU A 268 -2.01 16.77 -13.86
CA LEU A 268 -2.74 15.60 -14.30
C LEU A 268 -1.74 14.58 -14.88
N ALA A 269 -1.38 13.57 -14.08
CA ALA A 269 -0.47 12.52 -14.48
C ALA A 269 -1.17 11.49 -15.39
N SER A 270 -0.62 11.28 -16.56
CA SER A 270 -1.04 10.23 -17.49
C SER A 270 -0.33 8.94 -17.10
N VAL A 271 -1.09 7.97 -16.61
CA VAL A 271 -0.58 6.69 -16.12
C VAL A 271 -1.08 5.55 -16.97
N GLU A 272 -0.26 4.51 -17.09
CA GLU A 272 -0.75 3.24 -17.61
C GLU A 272 -1.86 2.72 -16.69
N PRO A 273 -2.95 2.16 -17.25
CA PRO A 273 -4.03 1.63 -16.44
C PRO A 273 -3.47 0.55 -15.52
N SER A 274 -3.48 0.82 -14.22
CA SER A 274 -3.11 -0.17 -13.22
C SER A 274 -4.20 -1.24 -13.19
N TRP A 275 -3.83 -2.50 -13.38
CA TRP A 275 -4.75 -3.60 -13.10
C TRP A 275 -5.01 -3.63 -11.59
N GLU A 276 -6.16 -3.12 -11.14
CA GLU A 276 -6.59 -3.29 -9.76
C GLU A 276 -6.94 -4.77 -9.54
N ALA A 277 -6.14 -5.42 -8.70
CA ALA A 277 -6.45 -6.77 -8.26
C ALA A 277 -7.71 -6.72 -7.38
N ASP A 278 -8.76 -7.46 -7.76
CA ASP A 278 -10.01 -7.52 -6.99
C ASP A 278 -9.73 -7.97 -5.55
N GLU A 279 -9.88 -7.04 -4.62
CA GLU A 279 -9.60 -7.24 -3.20
C GLU A 279 -10.50 -8.34 -2.60
N THR A 280 -11.73 -8.48 -3.11
CA THR A 280 -12.66 -9.51 -2.69
C THR A 280 -12.18 -10.88 -3.16
N ALA A 281 -11.72 -10.97 -4.41
CA ALA A 281 -11.13 -12.18 -4.94
C ALA A 281 -9.86 -12.58 -4.15
N LEU A 282 -9.01 -11.60 -3.81
CA LEU A 282 -7.81 -11.80 -3.01
C LEU A 282 -8.11 -12.23 -1.56
N ARG A 283 -9.11 -11.63 -0.92
CA ARG A 283 -9.55 -12.00 0.44
C ARG A 283 -10.20 -13.38 0.47
N LEU A 284 -11.02 -13.71 -0.54
CA LEU A 284 -11.62 -15.04 -0.64
C LEU A 284 -10.54 -16.11 -0.88
N GLN A 285 -9.56 -15.78 -1.70
CA GLN A 285 -8.39 -16.62 -1.93
C GLN A 285 -7.56 -16.80 -0.65
N SER A 286 -7.32 -15.75 0.15
CA SER A 286 -6.55 -15.87 1.39
C SER A 286 -7.28 -16.73 2.45
N ILE A 287 -8.61 -16.58 2.58
CA ILE A 287 -9.44 -17.45 3.45
C ILE A 287 -9.34 -18.91 3.02
N ALA A 288 -9.41 -19.18 1.71
CA ALA A 288 -9.28 -20.55 1.18
C ALA A 288 -7.91 -21.18 1.54
N HIS A 289 -6.84 -20.39 1.54
CA HIS A 289 -5.51 -20.86 1.96
C HIS A 289 -5.44 -21.15 3.45
N VAL A 290 -6.05 -20.32 4.31
CA VAL A 290 -6.10 -20.59 5.76
C VAL A 290 -6.79 -21.92 6.06
N ILE A 291 -7.93 -22.17 5.40
CA ILE A 291 -8.67 -23.43 5.53
C ILE A 291 -7.82 -24.61 5.05
N PHE A 292 -7.10 -24.44 3.94
CA PHE A 292 -6.22 -25.46 3.39
C PHE A 292 -5.06 -25.82 4.35
N PHE A 293 -4.33 -24.82 4.87
CA PHE A 293 -3.22 -25.05 5.80
C PHE A 293 -3.71 -25.61 7.14
N PHE A 294 -4.84 -25.12 7.66
CA PHE A 294 -5.45 -25.66 8.87
C PHE A 294 -5.86 -27.13 8.70
N GLY A 295 -6.48 -27.47 7.57
CA GLY A 295 -6.81 -28.86 7.23
C GLY A 295 -5.57 -29.76 7.13
N LEU A 296 -4.48 -29.26 6.55
CA LEU A 296 -3.20 -29.96 6.48
C LEU A 296 -2.62 -30.26 7.87
N VAL A 297 -2.66 -29.29 8.79
CA VAL A 297 -2.21 -29.47 10.18
C VAL A 297 -3.05 -30.53 10.90
N LEU A 298 -4.38 -30.54 10.69
CA LEU A 298 -5.25 -31.56 11.26
C LEU A 298 -4.96 -32.97 10.71
N LEU A 299 -4.60 -33.08 9.42
CA LEU A 299 -4.24 -34.36 8.80
C LEU A 299 -2.88 -34.90 9.26
N VAL A 300 -1.94 -34.02 9.62
CA VAL A 300 -0.61 -34.38 10.13
C VAL A 300 -0.63 -34.71 11.63
N ARG A 301 -1.67 -34.29 12.38
CA ARG A 301 -1.86 -34.71 13.78
C ARG A 301 -2.12 -36.21 13.83
N LYS A 302 -1.09 -36.99 14.19
CA LYS A 302 -1.23 -38.41 14.53
C LYS A 302 -2.33 -38.56 15.60
N PRO A 303 -3.33 -39.44 15.42
CA PRO A 303 -4.28 -39.71 16.48
C PRO A 303 -3.53 -40.20 17.71
N ARG A 304 -3.80 -39.61 18.88
CA ARG A 304 -3.34 -40.13 20.17
C ARG A 304 -3.89 -41.55 20.28
N ARG A 305 -3.01 -42.54 20.12
CA ARG A 305 -3.35 -43.96 20.25
C ARG A 305 -3.80 -44.14 21.69
N ILE A 306 -5.11 -44.28 21.92
CA ILE A 306 -5.61 -44.77 23.21
C ILE A 306 -5.04 -46.17 23.34
N GLN A 307 -4.07 -46.31 24.23
CA GLN A 307 -3.41 -47.57 24.54
C GLN A 307 -4.44 -48.44 25.26
N LYS A 308 -5.13 -49.31 24.51
CA LYS A 308 -5.77 -50.47 25.10
C LYS A 308 -4.64 -51.42 25.47
N ASP A 309 -4.39 -51.57 26.77
CA ASP A 309 -3.55 -52.62 27.33
C ASP A 309 -4.11 -53.98 26.91
N SER A 310 -3.49 -54.60 25.90
CA SER A 310 -3.58 -56.03 25.67
C SER A 310 -2.23 -56.63 26.06
N LYS A 311 -2.23 -57.33 27.20
CA LYS A 311 -1.07 -58.02 27.77
C LYS A 311 -0.31 -58.80 26.69
N GLN A 312 0.98 -58.50 26.63
CA GLN A 312 1.97 -59.21 25.85
C GLN A 312 2.38 -60.48 26.61
N TYR A 313 2.14 -61.65 26.03
CA TYR A 313 2.87 -62.87 26.35
C TYR A 313 2.92 -63.76 25.10
N GLU A 314 4.13 -63.90 24.57
CA GLU A 314 4.68 -64.98 23.73
C GLU A 314 6.00 -64.39 23.20
N THR A 315 7.13 -64.60 23.88
CA THR A 315 7.90 -65.86 24.03
C THR A 315 8.15 -66.51 22.67
N SER A 316 9.14 -65.93 22.01
CA SER A 316 10.27 -66.59 21.35
C SER A 316 10.39 -68.12 21.47
N LEU A 317 10.68 -68.73 20.31
CA LEU A 317 11.41 -69.99 20.04
C LEU A 317 10.60 -71.26 20.26
N ASP A 318 10.63 -72.29 19.43
CA ASP A 318 11.19 -72.64 18.11
C ASP A 318 10.59 -74.05 17.83
N ASP A 319 10.70 -74.55 16.60
CA ASP A 319 10.58 -75.97 16.22
C ASP A 319 9.22 -76.54 15.72
N GLY A 320 9.26 -76.88 14.41
CA GLY A 320 8.72 -78.06 13.72
C GLY A 320 7.33 -78.66 14.01
N LEU A 321 6.37 -78.49 13.11
CA LEU A 321 6.09 -79.32 11.91
C LEU A 321 4.62 -79.25 11.45
N ASP A 322 4.47 -79.24 10.13
CA ASP A 322 3.37 -79.74 9.29
C ASP A 322 1.95 -79.15 9.32
N PHE A 323 1.42 -79.09 8.10
CA PHE A 323 0.10 -78.59 7.77
C PHE A 323 -1.00 -79.56 8.22
N VAL A 324 -1.92 -79.00 9.02
CA VAL A 324 -3.34 -79.36 9.20
C VAL A 324 -3.67 -80.51 10.16
N SER A 325 -3.92 -80.20 11.44
CA SER A 325 -4.90 -80.92 12.25
C SER A 325 -5.21 -80.15 13.55
N LYS A 326 -6.50 -79.89 13.84
CA LYS A 326 -6.94 -79.81 15.24
C LYS A 326 -6.96 -81.25 15.74
N GLU A 327 -5.79 -81.75 16.13
CA GLU A 327 -5.69 -83.04 16.81
C GLU A 327 -6.40 -82.97 18.15
N HIS A 328 -7.26 -83.95 18.38
CA HIS A 328 -8.01 -84.09 19.61
C HIS A 328 -7.03 -84.38 20.76
N PRO A 329 -7.39 -84.07 22.01
CA PRO A 329 -6.59 -84.46 23.18
C PRO A 329 -6.23 -85.96 23.14
N PRO A 330 -5.04 -86.38 23.58
CA PRO A 330 -4.67 -87.79 23.58
C PRO A 330 -5.61 -88.58 24.49
N LEU A 331 -6.14 -89.71 24.00
CA LEU A 331 -7.00 -90.58 24.81
C LEU A 331 -6.21 -91.18 25.98
N PRO A 332 -6.76 -91.18 27.21
CA PRO A 332 -6.14 -91.89 28.31
C PRO A 332 -6.09 -93.41 28.03
N PRO A 333 -5.15 -94.14 28.63
CA PRO A 333 -4.93 -95.57 28.34
C PRO A 333 -6.14 -96.47 28.66
N GLU A 334 -7.12 -95.98 29.43
CA GLU A 334 -8.37 -96.66 29.75
C GLU A 334 -9.45 -96.50 28.66
N GLY A 335 -9.22 -95.64 27.67
CA GLY A 335 -10.20 -95.26 26.64
C GLY A 335 -11.04 -94.04 27.03
N LEU A 336 -12.05 -93.72 26.21
CA LEU A 336 -12.97 -92.61 26.49
C LEU A 336 -13.76 -92.85 27.80
N PRO A 337 -14.12 -91.79 28.55
CA PRO A 337 -15.04 -91.90 29.67
C PRO A 337 -16.36 -92.56 29.25
N GLN A 338 -16.97 -93.37 30.12
CA GLN A 338 -18.15 -94.15 29.76
C GLN A 338 -19.31 -93.25 29.30
N GLY A 339 -19.81 -93.52 28.10
CA GLY A 339 -20.91 -92.75 27.48
C GLY A 339 -20.47 -91.59 26.59
N TRP A 340 -19.17 -91.30 26.50
CA TRP A 340 -18.65 -90.23 25.64
C TRP A 340 -18.38 -90.72 24.21
N THR A 341 -18.65 -89.86 23.24
CA THR A 341 -18.24 -90.07 21.85
C THR A 341 -16.93 -89.36 21.53
N MET A 342 -16.30 -89.70 20.40
CA MET A 342 -15.06 -89.03 19.95
C MET A 342 -15.23 -87.53 19.67
N GLU A 343 -16.46 -87.10 19.36
CA GLU A 343 -16.74 -85.68 19.14
C GLU A 343 -16.81 -84.93 20.47
N ASP A 344 -17.41 -85.52 21.50
CA ASP A 344 -17.40 -84.96 22.85
C ASP A 344 -15.96 -84.85 23.37
N TRP A 345 -15.13 -85.86 23.06
CA TRP A 345 -13.70 -85.84 23.37
C TRP A 345 -12.92 -84.75 22.63
N ARG A 346 -13.29 -84.45 21.38
CA ARG A 346 -12.69 -83.35 20.62
C ARG A 346 -12.81 -82.02 21.32
N VAL A 347 -13.96 -81.81 21.95
CA VAL A 347 -14.33 -80.51 22.52
C VAL A 347 -13.90 -80.43 23.98
N TYR A 348 -14.12 -81.48 24.76
CA TYR A 348 -14.00 -81.47 26.21
C TYR A 348 -12.88 -82.36 26.78
N GLY A 349 -12.18 -83.13 25.92
CA GLY A 349 -11.18 -84.09 26.37
C GLY A 349 -9.98 -83.47 27.10
N LEU A 350 -9.62 -82.23 26.77
CA LEU A 350 -8.52 -81.53 27.44
C LEU A 350 -8.91 -81.14 28.86
N ASP A 351 -10.12 -80.59 29.03
CA ASP A 351 -10.64 -80.17 30.34
C ASP A 351 -10.89 -81.38 31.26
N TYR A 352 -11.29 -82.54 30.71
CA TYR A 352 -11.42 -83.80 31.46
C TYR A 352 -10.06 -84.28 31.98
N LEU A 353 -9.00 -84.26 31.15
CA LEU A 353 -7.65 -84.65 31.57
C LEU A 353 -7.06 -83.69 32.62
N GLU A 354 -7.45 -82.41 32.59
CA GLU A 354 -7.05 -81.39 33.58
C GLU A 354 -7.93 -81.39 34.84
N GLY A 355 -8.94 -82.27 34.93
CA GLY A 355 -9.82 -82.43 36.09
C GLY A 355 -10.77 -81.24 36.33
N ARG A 356 -11.11 -80.50 35.27
CA ARG A 356 -11.94 -79.29 35.32
C ARG A 356 -13.43 -79.56 35.01
N LEU A 357 -13.80 -80.83 34.84
CA LEU A 357 -15.15 -81.32 34.52
C LEU A 357 -15.71 -82.27 35.58
#